data_AF-A0A2V6WT32-F1
#
_entry.id   AF-A0A2V6WT32-F1
#
_cell.length_a   1.000
_cell.length_b   1.000
_cell.length_c   1.000
_cell.angle_alpha   90.00
_cell.angle_beta   90.00
_cell.angle_gamma   90.00
#
_symmetry.space_group_name_H-M   'P 1'
#
loop_
_entity.id
_entity.type
_entity.pdbx_description
1 polymer ?
#
loop_
_entity_poly.entity_id
_entity_poly.type
_entity_poly.pdbx_seq_one_letter_code
_entity_poly.pdbx_strand_id
1 'polypeptide(L)'
;LPLGAVIGRSDLMDAIPPGGLGTTYGGNPVACAAALAVIEVLERDGAGARARALGARLLERFRAWQAMWELIGDVRGLGAMVAMELVTDRRTREPAAEATSAIVAEALREGLVLVKAGARKNVVRFLGSLAITDDELAQGLQLLERAFSRVCTPVSRSG
;
A
#
# COMPACT_ATOMS: atom_id res chain seq x y z
N LEU A 1 -1.14 0.56 19.08
CA LEU A 1 -0.82 -0.31 20.24
C LEU A 1 -0.48 -1.71 19.74
N PRO A 2 0.45 -2.45 20.37
CA PRO A 2 0.80 -3.81 19.95
C PRO A 2 -0.30 -4.81 20.31
N LEU A 3 -0.88 -5.45 19.28
CA LEU A 3 -1.83 -6.56 19.43
C LEU A 3 -1.71 -7.47 18.21
N GLY A 4 -1.77 -8.78 18.44
CA GLY A 4 -1.84 -9.80 17.40
C GLY A 4 -2.77 -10.92 17.85
N ALA A 5 -3.33 -11.66 16.90
CA ALA A 5 -4.22 -12.77 17.17
C ALA A 5 -3.93 -13.93 16.21
N VAL A 6 -4.16 -15.15 16.71
CA VAL A 6 -4.26 -16.36 15.89
C VAL A 6 -5.73 -16.78 15.94
N ILE A 7 -6.35 -16.91 14.77
CA ILE A 7 -7.77 -17.25 14.65
C ILE A 7 -7.86 -18.49 13.76
N GLY A 8 -8.62 -19.50 14.20
CA GLY A 8 -8.78 -20.75 13.46
C GLY A 8 -10.06 -21.48 13.87
N ARG A 9 -10.31 -22.62 13.23
CA ARG A 9 -11.43 -23.51 13.57
C ARG A 9 -11.25 -24.04 14.99
N SER A 10 -12.36 -24.23 15.71
CA SER A 10 -12.35 -24.66 17.11
C SER A 10 -11.62 -25.98 17.31
N ASP A 11 -11.84 -26.98 16.44
CA ASP A 11 -11.16 -28.29 16.51
C ASP A 11 -9.62 -28.19 16.44
N LEU A 12 -9.09 -27.16 15.79
CA LEU A 12 -7.64 -26.90 15.73
C LEU A 12 -7.15 -26.09 16.94
N MET A 13 -7.93 -25.11 17.39
CA MET A 13 -7.53 -24.25 18.51
C MET A 13 -7.63 -24.99 19.86
N ASP A 14 -8.66 -25.83 20.02
CA ASP A 14 -8.94 -26.60 21.24
C ASP A 14 -8.02 -27.83 21.39
N ALA A 15 -7.31 -28.21 20.32
CA ALA A 15 -6.33 -29.30 20.35
C ALA A 15 -5.07 -28.93 21.18
N ILE A 16 -4.87 -27.64 21.49
CA ILE A 16 -3.70 -27.17 22.22
C ILE A 16 -3.92 -27.36 23.73
N PRO A 17 -3.04 -28.08 24.43
CA PRO A 17 -3.19 -28.30 25.86
C PRO A 17 -3.18 -27.00 26.68
N PRO A 18 -3.78 -26.99 27.88
CA PRO A 18 -3.66 -25.86 28.81
C PRO A 18 -2.20 -25.46 29.05
N GLY A 19 -1.91 -24.17 28.93
CA GLY A 19 -0.54 -23.63 29.01
C GLY A 19 0.28 -23.74 27.73
N GLY A 20 -0.23 -24.40 26.68
CA GLY A 20 0.43 -24.51 25.36
C GLY A 20 0.39 -23.22 24.53
N LEU A 21 -0.47 -22.26 24.91
CA LEU A 21 -0.50 -20.89 24.39
C LEU A 21 -0.41 -19.92 25.56
N GLY A 22 0.54 -18.98 25.48
CA GLY A 22 0.66 -17.95 26.50
C GLY A 22 1.69 -16.89 26.10
N THR A 23 1.41 -15.65 26.46
CA THR A 23 2.38 -14.54 26.38
C THR A 23 2.12 -13.61 27.57
N THR A 24 3.17 -12.98 28.11
CA THR A 24 3.04 -12.10 29.30
C THR A 24 2.17 -10.86 29.04
N TYR A 25 2.17 -10.36 27.80
CA TYR A 25 1.47 -9.13 27.40
C TYR A 25 0.31 -9.37 26.42
N GLY A 26 0.01 -10.63 26.11
CA GLY A 26 -1.08 -11.00 25.22
C GLY A 26 -2.42 -10.60 25.80
N GLY A 27 -3.27 -10.03 24.95
CA GLY A 27 -4.60 -9.58 25.39
C GLY A 27 -4.57 -8.48 26.44
N ASN A 28 -3.49 -7.66 26.51
CA ASN A 28 -3.44 -6.57 27.48
C ASN A 28 -4.65 -5.63 27.31
N PRO A 29 -5.32 -5.22 28.40
CA PRO A 29 -6.61 -4.53 28.33
C PRO A 29 -6.60 -3.23 27.52
N VAL A 30 -5.49 -2.49 27.54
CA VAL A 30 -5.35 -1.22 26.82
C VAL A 30 -5.33 -1.46 25.31
N ALA A 31 -4.58 -2.45 24.83
CA ALA A 31 -4.57 -2.82 23.42
C ALA A 31 -5.92 -3.40 22.97
N CYS A 32 -6.57 -4.20 23.81
CA CYS A 32 -7.91 -4.73 23.54
C CYS A 32 -8.95 -3.61 23.39
N ALA A 33 -8.97 -2.63 24.30
CA ALA A 33 -9.87 -1.48 24.22
C ALA A 33 -9.67 -0.67 22.93
N ALA A 34 -8.43 -0.43 22.53
CA ALA A 34 -8.15 0.26 21.26
C ALA A 34 -8.56 -0.57 20.04
N ALA A 35 -8.37 -1.90 20.06
CA ALA A 35 -8.78 -2.76 18.96
C ALA A 35 -10.30 -2.77 18.78
N LEU A 36 -11.07 -2.82 19.89
CA LEU A 36 -12.52 -2.72 19.86
C LEU A 36 -12.98 -1.38 19.26
N ALA A 37 -12.37 -0.27 19.69
CA ALA A 37 -12.68 1.05 19.12
C ALA A 37 -12.33 1.15 17.62
N VAL A 38 -11.22 0.54 17.18
CA VAL A 38 -10.88 0.48 15.75
C VAL A 38 -11.92 -0.33 14.97
N ILE A 39 -12.34 -1.50 15.47
CA ILE A 39 -13.38 -2.32 14.81
C ILE A 39 -14.69 -1.53 14.70
N GLU A 40 -15.12 -0.88 15.78
CA GLU A 40 -16.34 -0.06 15.78
C GLU A 40 -16.26 1.06 14.72
N VAL A 41 -15.14 1.76 14.62
CA VAL A 41 -14.91 2.80 13.60
C VAL A 41 -14.95 2.20 12.19
N LEU A 42 -14.29 1.05 11.97
CA LEU A 42 -14.27 0.40 10.66
C LEU A 42 -15.66 -0.02 10.19
N GLU A 43 -16.50 -0.51 11.10
CA GLU A 43 -17.89 -0.89 10.83
C GLU A 43 -18.77 0.34 10.60
N ARG A 44 -18.75 1.30 11.55
CA ARG A 44 -19.55 2.53 11.50
C ARG A 44 -19.29 3.35 10.24
N ASP A 45 -18.01 3.51 9.87
CA ASP A 45 -17.62 4.37 8.75
C ASP A 45 -17.56 3.60 7.41
N GLY A 46 -17.89 2.31 7.40
CA GLY A 46 -17.95 1.50 6.18
C GLY A 46 -16.59 1.33 5.50
N ALA A 47 -15.56 0.96 6.25
CA ALA A 47 -14.18 0.90 5.77
C ALA A 47 -13.97 0.02 4.53
N GLY A 48 -14.74 -1.07 4.39
CA GLY A 48 -14.69 -1.92 3.20
C GLY A 48 -15.13 -1.20 1.92
N ALA A 49 -16.17 -0.36 2.00
CA ALA A 49 -16.61 0.46 0.88
C ALA A 49 -15.59 1.56 0.57
N ARG A 50 -15.07 2.23 1.61
CA ARG A 50 -13.99 3.23 1.46
C ARG A 50 -12.75 2.63 0.79
N ALA A 51 -12.31 1.44 1.21
CA ALA A 51 -11.17 0.76 0.61
C ALA A 51 -11.38 0.45 -0.88
N ARG A 52 -12.59 0.02 -1.28
CA ARG A 52 -12.91 -0.20 -2.70
C ARG A 52 -12.88 1.09 -3.52
N ALA A 53 -13.46 2.16 -2.98
CA ALA A 53 -13.48 3.47 -3.65
C ALA A 53 -12.06 4.04 -3.83
N LEU A 54 -11.23 3.99 -2.78
CA LEU A 54 -9.82 4.37 -2.85
C LEU A 54 -9.06 3.52 -3.88
N GLY A 55 -9.24 2.20 -3.82
CA GLY A 55 -8.63 1.26 -4.75
C GLY A 55 -8.92 1.56 -6.21
N ALA A 56 -10.19 1.85 -6.54
CA ALA A 56 -10.59 2.20 -7.89
C ALA A 56 -9.87 3.45 -8.40
N ARG A 57 -9.82 4.52 -7.60
CA ARG A 57 -9.14 5.78 -7.94
C ARG A 57 -7.63 5.60 -8.11
N LEU A 58 -7.01 4.82 -7.22
CA LEU A 58 -5.59 4.50 -7.29
C LEU A 58 -5.25 3.69 -8.54
N LEU A 59 -6.03 2.64 -8.83
CA LEU A 59 -5.84 1.79 -10.02
C LEU A 59 -6.01 2.59 -11.31
N GLU A 60 -7.04 3.43 -11.38
CA GLU A 60 -7.27 4.32 -12.52
C GLU A 60 -6.06 5.24 -12.75
N ARG A 61 -5.62 5.95 -11.70
CA ARG A 61 -4.48 6.86 -11.80
C ARG A 61 -3.19 6.14 -12.17
N PHE A 62 -2.89 5.01 -11.51
CA PHE A 62 -1.65 4.28 -11.77
C PHE A 62 -1.63 3.65 -13.16
N ARG A 63 -2.78 3.24 -13.71
CA ARG A 63 -2.88 2.78 -15.11
C ARG A 63 -2.70 3.92 -16.11
N ALA A 64 -3.24 5.10 -15.82
CA ALA A 64 -2.98 6.28 -16.64
C ALA A 64 -1.47 6.60 -16.66
N TRP A 65 -0.81 6.55 -15.51
CA TRP A 65 0.63 6.69 -15.40
C TRP A 65 1.42 5.58 -16.08
N GLN A 66 0.92 4.34 -16.04
CA GLN A 66 1.50 3.23 -16.79
C GLN A 66 1.51 3.56 -18.30
N ALA A 67 0.46 4.15 -18.85
CA ALA A 67 0.49 4.59 -20.24
C ALA A 67 1.48 5.76 -20.49
N MET A 68 1.81 6.55 -19.47
CA MET A 68 2.70 7.71 -19.58
C MET A 68 4.19 7.39 -19.40
N TRP A 69 4.53 6.37 -18.61
CA TRP A 69 5.92 6.00 -18.31
C TRP A 69 6.16 4.51 -18.54
N GLU A 70 7.05 4.17 -19.49
CA GLU A 70 7.47 2.79 -19.75
C GLU A 70 8.04 2.09 -18.51
N LEU A 71 8.58 2.88 -17.56
CA LEU A 71 9.12 2.38 -16.31
C LEU A 71 8.08 1.58 -15.50
N ILE A 72 6.79 1.91 -15.59
CA ILE A 72 5.75 1.15 -14.88
C ILE A 72 5.42 -0.09 -15.72
N GLY A 73 5.84 -1.26 -15.26
CA GLY A 73 5.62 -2.53 -15.95
C GLY A 73 4.27 -3.15 -15.65
N ASP A 74 3.82 -3.06 -14.40
CA ASP A 74 2.56 -3.65 -13.96
C ASP A 74 1.87 -2.78 -12.89
N VAL A 75 0.54 -2.79 -12.92
CA VAL A 75 -0.32 -2.12 -11.95
C VAL A 75 -1.35 -3.11 -11.43
N ARG A 76 -1.29 -3.38 -10.12
CA ARG A 76 -2.11 -4.41 -9.47
C ARG A 76 -2.60 -3.97 -8.10
N GLY A 77 -3.70 -4.57 -7.64
CA GLY A 77 -4.18 -4.31 -6.30
C GLY A 77 -5.59 -4.84 -6.04
N LEU A 78 -5.98 -4.80 -4.78
CA LEU A 78 -7.32 -5.13 -4.30
C LEU A 78 -7.69 -4.17 -3.16
N GLY A 79 -8.86 -3.52 -3.26
CA GLY A 79 -9.23 -2.44 -2.34
C GLY A 79 -8.14 -1.36 -2.30
N ALA A 80 -7.86 -0.80 -1.14
CA ALA A 80 -6.83 0.23 -0.98
C ALA A 80 -5.39 -0.31 -1.07
N MET A 81 -5.17 -1.61 -1.23
CA MET A 81 -3.84 -2.19 -1.38
C MET A 81 -3.45 -2.25 -2.86
N VAL A 82 -2.95 -1.12 -3.39
CA VAL A 82 -2.61 -0.95 -4.82
C VAL A 82 -1.13 -0.64 -4.99
N ALA A 83 -0.50 -1.20 -6.03
CA ALA A 83 0.93 -1.09 -6.28
C ALA A 83 1.27 -0.95 -7.77
N MET A 84 2.39 -0.27 -8.03
CA MET A 84 3.08 -0.19 -9.31
C MET A 84 4.41 -0.94 -9.19
N GLU A 85 4.63 -1.88 -10.11
CA GLU A 85 5.94 -2.52 -10.27
C GLU A 85 6.72 -1.83 -11.37
N LEU A 86 7.95 -1.43 -11.04
CA LEU A 86 8.83 -0.67 -11.91
C LEU A 86 9.88 -1.58 -12.54
N VAL A 87 10.02 -1.49 -13.86
CA VAL A 87 10.92 -2.31 -14.67
C VAL A 87 11.66 -1.45 -15.68
N THR A 88 12.90 -1.81 -16.01
CA THR A 88 13.69 -1.10 -17.04
C THR A 88 13.21 -1.44 -18.44
N ASP A 89 12.67 -2.65 -18.64
CA ASP A 89 12.07 -3.12 -19.87
C ASP A 89 10.83 -3.99 -19.56
N ARG A 90 9.70 -3.68 -20.21
CA ARG A 90 8.41 -4.35 -19.97
C ARG A 90 8.34 -5.79 -20.47
N ARG A 91 9.13 -6.13 -21.48
CA ARG A 91 9.19 -7.46 -22.09
C ARG A 91 10.03 -8.41 -21.24
N THR A 92 11.21 -7.96 -20.83
CA THR A 92 12.11 -8.76 -19.97
C THR A 92 11.65 -8.74 -18.51
N ARG A 93 10.90 -7.71 -18.10
CA ARG A 93 10.50 -7.44 -16.71
C ARG A 93 11.71 -7.32 -15.77
N GLU A 94 12.80 -6.76 -16.28
CA GLU A 94 13.99 -6.52 -15.49
C GLU A 94 13.70 -5.44 -14.43
N PRO A 95 13.99 -5.67 -13.14
CA PRO A 95 13.58 -4.77 -12.05
C PRO A 95 14.31 -3.43 -12.07
N ALA A 96 13.56 -2.32 -12.02
CA ALA A 96 14.15 -0.98 -11.94
C ALA A 96 14.39 -0.51 -10.50
N ALA A 97 15.19 -1.25 -9.72
CA ALA A 97 15.40 -0.97 -8.30
C ALA A 97 16.05 0.42 -8.02
N GLU A 98 16.97 0.85 -8.88
CA GLU A 98 17.64 2.15 -8.76
C GLU A 98 16.67 3.30 -9.04
N ALA A 99 15.95 3.26 -10.15
CA ALA A 99 14.93 4.25 -10.48
C ALA A 99 13.82 4.31 -9.41
N THR A 100 13.40 3.16 -8.88
CA THR A 100 12.46 3.09 -7.75
C THR A 100 13.00 3.83 -6.52
N SER A 101 14.30 3.70 -6.24
CA SER A 101 14.96 4.39 -5.12
C SER A 101 15.03 5.89 -5.34
N ALA A 102 15.33 6.32 -6.56
CA ALA A 102 15.34 7.73 -6.94
C ALA A 102 13.94 8.36 -6.82
N ILE A 103 12.89 7.67 -7.28
CA ILE A 103 11.50 8.15 -7.16
C ILE A 103 11.09 8.29 -5.70
N VAL A 104 11.40 7.31 -4.85
CA VAL A 104 11.07 7.38 -3.41
C VAL A 104 11.86 8.50 -2.72
N ALA A 105 13.13 8.69 -3.07
CA ALA A 105 13.93 9.80 -2.54
C ALA A 105 13.38 11.16 -2.97
N GLU A 106 12.95 11.30 -4.23
CA GLU A 106 12.35 12.54 -4.73
C GLU A 106 10.98 12.81 -4.10
N ALA A 107 10.13 11.79 -3.97
CA ALA A 107 8.86 11.90 -3.26
C ALA A 107 9.07 12.40 -1.82
N LEU A 108 10.09 11.88 -1.12
CA LEU A 108 10.42 12.34 0.23
C LEU A 108 10.85 13.82 0.27
N ARG A 109 11.65 14.28 -0.71
CA ARG A 109 12.03 15.71 -0.82
C ARG A 109 10.82 16.62 -1.03
N GLU A 110 9.83 16.13 -1.77
CA GLU A 110 8.57 16.85 -2.00
C GLU A 110 7.60 16.74 -0.80
N GLY A 111 7.94 15.97 0.25
CA GLY A 111 7.12 15.81 1.47
C GLY A 111 6.18 14.60 1.46
N LEU A 112 6.31 13.69 0.50
CA LEU A 112 5.55 12.45 0.42
C LEU A 112 6.38 11.25 0.93
N VAL A 113 5.96 10.65 2.04
CA VAL A 113 6.63 9.47 2.60
C VAL A 113 6.18 8.20 1.89
N LEU A 114 7.11 7.50 1.25
CA LEU A 114 6.88 6.23 0.58
C LEU A 114 7.86 5.17 1.06
N VAL A 115 7.44 3.90 1.00
CA VAL A 115 8.29 2.74 1.33
C VAL A 115 8.30 1.78 0.15
N LYS A 116 9.50 1.42 -0.31
CA LYS A 116 9.68 0.41 -1.36
C LYS A 116 9.25 -0.97 -0.88
N ALA A 117 8.74 -1.79 -1.80
CA ALA A 117 8.34 -3.16 -1.53
C ALA A 117 8.90 -4.13 -2.58
N GLY A 118 8.58 -5.42 -2.41
CA GLY A 118 8.96 -6.50 -3.30
C GLY A 118 10.37 -7.03 -3.05
N ALA A 119 10.60 -8.32 -3.32
CA ALA A 119 11.89 -8.97 -3.13
C ALA A 119 13.02 -8.31 -3.95
N ARG A 120 12.67 -7.73 -5.10
CA ARG A 120 13.59 -7.04 -6.01
C ARG A 120 13.64 -5.51 -5.80
N LYS A 121 12.99 -5.01 -4.74
CA LYS A 121 12.99 -3.58 -4.32
C LYS A 121 12.52 -2.58 -5.39
N ASN A 122 11.66 -3.02 -6.30
CA ASN A 122 11.20 -2.27 -7.47
C ASN A 122 9.68 -1.98 -7.45
N VAL A 123 9.03 -2.04 -6.29
CA VAL A 123 7.58 -1.82 -6.17
C VAL A 123 7.31 -0.59 -5.31
N VAL A 124 6.48 0.32 -5.82
CA VAL A 124 5.88 1.43 -5.07
C VAL A 124 4.41 1.08 -4.82
N ARG A 125 3.98 1.13 -3.56
CA ARG A 125 2.60 0.78 -3.17
C ARG A 125 1.97 1.86 -2.31
N PHE A 126 0.65 1.98 -2.40
CA PHE A 126 -0.12 2.81 -1.49
C PHE A 126 -0.13 2.16 -0.10
N LEU A 127 0.22 2.94 0.92
CA LEU A 127 0.20 2.57 2.34
C LEU A 127 -0.44 3.69 3.18
N GLY A 128 -1.39 4.44 2.58
CA GLY A 128 -2.11 5.49 3.28
C GLY A 128 -3.23 4.94 4.17
N SER A 129 -3.67 5.77 5.10
CA SER A 129 -4.85 5.49 5.94
C SER A 129 -6.12 5.35 5.09
N LEU A 130 -7.03 4.46 5.48
CA LEU A 130 -8.38 4.43 4.90
C LEU A 130 -9.18 5.71 5.18
N ALA A 131 -8.81 6.43 6.24
CA ALA A 131 -9.39 7.71 6.61
C ALA A 131 -8.77 8.91 5.86
N ILE A 132 -7.81 8.69 4.95
CA ILE A 132 -7.26 9.75 4.11
C ILE A 132 -8.41 10.47 3.39
N THR A 133 -8.37 11.79 3.33
CA THR A 133 -9.36 12.56 2.57
C THR A 133 -9.09 12.46 1.06
N ASP A 134 -10.09 12.82 0.26
CA ASP A 134 -9.94 12.80 -1.20
C ASP A 134 -8.96 13.86 -1.70
N ASP A 135 -8.83 14.97 -0.97
CA ASP A 135 -7.90 16.07 -1.25
C ASP A 135 -6.46 15.67 -0.88
N GLU A 136 -6.25 15.07 0.30
CA GLU A 136 -4.93 14.54 0.68
C GLU A 136 -4.46 13.45 -0.28
N LEU A 137 -5.38 12.58 -0.73
CA LEU A 137 -5.06 11.58 -1.75
C LEU A 137 -4.65 12.25 -3.05
N ALA A 138 -5.40 13.26 -3.51
CA ALA A 138 -5.09 13.98 -4.74
C ALA A 138 -3.73 14.68 -4.65
N GLN A 139 -3.45 15.36 -3.53
CA GLN A 139 -2.15 15.99 -3.26
C GLN A 139 -1.02 14.95 -3.26
N GLY A 140 -1.20 13.81 -2.59
CA GLY A 140 -0.22 12.73 -2.57
C GLY A 140 0.07 12.17 -3.97
N LEU A 141 -0.96 12.00 -4.80
CA LEU A 141 -0.80 11.56 -6.18
C LEU A 141 -0.07 12.60 -7.04
N GLN A 142 -0.36 13.89 -6.87
CA GLN A 142 0.35 14.96 -7.56
C GLN A 142 1.83 15.01 -7.18
N LEU A 143 2.15 14.83 -5.89
CA LEU A 143 3.53 14.76 -5.39
C LEU A 143 4.28 13.58 -6.02
N LEU A 144 3.65 12.42 -6.08
CA LEU A 144 4.23 11.22 -6.69
C LEU A 144 4.44 11.41 -8.21
N GLU A 145 3.48 11.99 -8.92
CA GLU A 145 3.60 12.32 -10.35
C GLU A 145 4.78 13.24 -10.65
N ARG A 146 5.02 14.24 -9.80
CA ARG A 146 6.20 15.10 -9.91
C ARG A 146 7.50 14.32 -9.71
N ALA A 147 7.53 13.43 -8.72
CA ALA A 147 8.68 12.57 -8.48
C ALA A 147 9.00 11.67 -9.69
N PHE A 148 7.98 11.06 -10.30
CA PHE A 148 8.14 10.30 -11.54
C PHE A 148 8.68 11.18 -12.68
N SER A 149 8.12 12.37 -12.87
CA SER A 149 8.49 13.29 -13.95
C SER A 149 9.93 13.81 -13.83
N ARG A 150 10.47 13.93 -12.61
CA ARG A 150 11.86 14.35 -12.37
C ARG A 150 12.88 13.23 -12.60
N VAL A 151 12.47 11.98 -12.41
CA VAL A 151 13.36 10.81 -12.54
C VAL A 151 13.24 10.16 -13.92
N CYS A 152 12.10 10.32 -14.60
CA CYS A 152 11.76 9.62 -15.83
C CYS A 152 11.14 10.56 -16.85
N THR A 153 11.57 10.43 -18.11
CA THR A 153 10.95 11.13 -19.24
C THR A 153 9.62 10.44 -19.60
N PRO A 154 8.52 11.19 -19.79
CA PRO A 154 7.28 10.63 -20.34
C PRO A 154 7.49 10.05 -21.73
N VAL A 155 6.66 9.07 -22.11
CA VAL A 155 6.62 8.57 -23.49
C VAL A 155 6.29 9.72 -24.42
N SER A 156 7.12 9.92 -25.44
CA SER A 156 6.87 10.92 -26.48
C SER A 156 5.53 10.59 -27.15
N ARG A 157 4.56 11.50 -27.10
CA ARG A 157 3.32 11.35 -27.87
C ARG A 157 3.70 11.39 -29.35
N SER A 158 3.89 10.24 -29.98
CA SER A 158 3.77 10.14 -31.43
C SER A 158 2.34 10.55 -31.78
N GLY A 159 2.24 11.63 -32.57
CA GLY A 159 0.98 12.24 -33.00
C GLY A 159 0.11 11.32 -33.86
#